data_AF-A0A7C3ZQV7-F1
#
_entry.id   AF-A0A7C3ZQV7-F1
#
_cell.length_a   1.000
_cell.length_b   1.000
_cell.length_c   1.000
_cell.angle_alpha   90.00
_cell.angle_beta   90.00
_cell.angle_gamma   90.00
#
_symmetry.space_group_name_H-M   'P 1'
#
loop_
_entity.id
_entity.type
_entity.pdbx_description
1 polymer ?
#
loop_
_entity_poly.entity_id
_entity_poly.type
_entity_poly.pdbx_seq_one_letter_code
_entity_poly.pdbx_strand_id
1 'polypeptide(L)'
;MTKPRETDLYPPVKTYLEGQGYEVKGEVGAVDVMAVRGDEEPVLVELKLGFSLALLHQGIARQAVSDAVYLAVPHGLKGMKENLSLCRRLGLGLMTVRLRDGFVEVLADPVPYRPRKSIRR
;
A
#
# COMPACT_ATOMS: atom_id res chain seq x y z
N MET A 1 1.20 3.74 -26.05
CA MET A 1 0.83 4.04 -24.65
C MET A 1 2.01 4.65 -23.96
N THR A 2 1.82 5.78 -23.26
CA THR A 2 2.87 6.48 -22.51
C THR A 2 3.39 5.57 -21.39
N LYS A 3 4.70 5.63 -21.12
CA LYS A 3 5.31 4.88 -20.02
C LYS A 3 4.71 5.37 -18.69
N PRO A 4 4.24 4.49 -17.80
CA PRO A 4 3.65 4.90 -16.54
C PRO A 4 4.70 5.54 -15.62
N ARG A 5 4.24 6.47 -14.79
CA ARG A 5 5.01 7.18 -13.75
C ARG A 5 4.43 6.86 -12.37
N GLU A 6 5.24 7.02 -11.33
CA GLU A 6 4.79 6.78 -9.94
C GLU A 6 3.64 7.72 -9.57
N THR A 7 3.68 8.97 -10.03
CA THR A 7 2.60 9.95 -9.84
C THR A 7 1.27 9.56 -10.49
N ASP A 8 1.27 8.64 -11.47
CA ASP A 8 0.04 8.15 -12.09
C ASP A 8 -0.72 7.17 -11.15
N LEU A 9 -0.08 6.67 -10.08
CA LEU A 9 -0.71 5.84 -9.06
C LEU A 9 -1.48 6.67 -8.02
N TYR A 10 -1.11 7.95 -7.85
CA TYR A 10 -1.68 8.81 -6.80
C TYR A 10 -3.18 9.06 -6.96
N PRO A 11 -3.71 9.49 -8.14
CA PRO A 11 -5.13 9.81 -8.26
C PRO A 11 -6.06 8.63 -7.96
N PRO A 12 -5.79 7.39 -8.44
CA PRO A 12 -6.58 6.22 -8.07
C PRO A 12 -6.61 5.93 -6.57
N VAL A 13 -5.44 5.97 -5.90
CA VAL A 13 -5.33 5.70 -4.46
C VAL A 13 -6.05 6.79 -3.66
N LYS A 14 -5.86 8.06 -4.06
CA LYS A 14 -6.56 9.20 -3.47
C LYS A 14 -8.08 9.03 -3.55
N THR A 15 -8.63 8.80 -4.75
CA THR A 15 -10.07 8.63 -4.95
C THR A 15 -10.62 7.44 -4.16
N TYR A 16 -9.88 6.34 -4.09
CA TYR A 16 -10.28 5.16 -3.33
C TYR A 16 -10.40 5.44 -1.81
N LEU A 17 -9.47 6.23 -1.25
CA LEU A 17 -9.48 6.60 0.16
C LEU A 17 -10.51 7.70 0.45
N GLU A 18 -10.62 8.72 -0.40
CA GLU A 18 -11.67 9.75 -0.28
C GLU A 18 -13.09 9.15 -0.36
N GLY A 19 -13.28 8.13 -1.21
CA GLY A 19 -14.54 7.37 -1.27
C GLY A 19 -14.89 6.62 0.03
N GLN A 20 -13.94 6.44 0.94
CA GLN A 20 -14.15 5.88 2.27
C GLN A 20 -14.26 6.96 3.36
N GLY A 21 -14.32 8.24 2.98
CA GLY A 21 -14.47 9.37 3.90
C GLY A 21 -13.17 9.86 4.51
N TYR A 22 -12.00 9.50 3.97
CA TYR A 22 -10.72 10.08 4.37
C TYR A 22 -10.49 11.45 3.70
N GLU A 23 -9.90 12.39 4.42
CA GLU A 23 -9.20 13.53 3.83
C GLU A 23 -7.79 13.07 3.43
N VAL A 24 -7.44 13.21 2.15
CA VAL A 24 -6.18 12.70 1.60
C VAL A 24 -5.22 13.84 1.26
N LYS A 25 -3.98 13.74 1.75
CA LYS A 25 -2.87 14.65 1.48
C LYS A 25 -1.74 13.88 0.78
N GLY A 26 -1.17 14.46 -0.27
CA GLY A 26 0.00 13.93 -0.96
C GLY A 26 1.29 14.57 -0.46
N GLU A 27 2.41 13.84 -0.58
CA GLU A 27 3.77 14.33 -0.28
C GLU A 27 3.92 14.91 1.15
N VAL A 28 3.32 14.22 2.14
CA VAL A 28 3.39 14.65 3.54
C VAL A 28 4.72 14.22 4.15
N GLY A 29 5.69 15.13 4.19
CA GLY A 29 7.03 14.80 4.66
C GLY A 29 7.71 13.80 3.72
N ALA A 30 7.83 12.54 4.14
CA ALA A 30 8.49 11.49 3.37
C ALA A 30 7.56 10.35 2.96
N VAL A 31 6.24 10.49 3.13
CA VAL A 31 5.23 9.54 2.64
C VAL A 31 4.53 10.11 1.41
N ASP A 32 4.25 9.25 0.42
CA ASP A 32 3.58 9.68 -0.81
C ASP A 32 2.11 10.05 -0.58
N VAL A 33 1.40 9.29 0.26
CA VAL A 33 -0.01 9.53 0.61
C VAL A 33 -0.24 9.39 2.11
N MET A 34 -0.94 10.35 2.69
CA MET A 34 -1.50 10.28 4.03
C MET A 34 -3.01 10.52 3.99
N ALA A 35 -3.78 9.60 4.54
CA ALA A 35 -5.23 9.67 4.66
C ALA A 35 -5.63 9.77 6.13
N VAL A 36 -6.48 10.73 6.48
CA VAL A 36 -6.97 10.95 7.86
C VAL A 36 -8.49 11.01 7.91
N ARG A 37 -9.10 10.43 8.94
CA ARG A 37 -10.56 10.43 9.13
C ARG A 37 -10.89 10.67 10.60
N GLY A 38 -11.26 11.90 10.94
CA GLY A 38 -11.49 12.31 12.33
C GLY A 38 -10.25 12.06 13.19
N ASP A 39 -10.46 11.37 14.32
CA ASP A 39 -9.42 11.02 15.28
C ASP A 39 -8.85 9.60 15.07
N GLU A 40 -9.17 8.95 13.94
CA GLU A 40 -8.59 7.64 13.60
C GLU A 40 -7.09 7.76 13.28
N GLU A 41 -6.38 6.65 13.46
CA GLU A 41 -4.98 6.53 13.07
C GLU A 41 -4.80 6.81 11.55
N PRO A 42 -3.78 7.60 11.14
CA PRO A 42 -3.60 7.94 9.74
C PRO A 42 -3.24 6.72 8.90
N VAL A 43 -3.86 6.58 7.72
CA VAL A 43 -3.46 5.61 6.72
C VAL A 43 -2.30 6.16 5.90
N LEU A 44 -1.20 5.42 5.82
CA LEU A 44 0.01 5.80 5.10
C LEU A 44 0.19 4.90 3.87
N VAL A 45 0.41 5.47 2.70
CA VAL A 45 0.63 4.69 1.47
C VAL A 45 1.89 5.14 0.74
N GLU A 46 2.77 4.18 0.45
CA GLU A 46 3.95 4.37 -0.41
C GLU A 46 3.64 3.86 -1.83
N LEU A 47 3.97 4.65 -2.86
CA LEU A 47 3.63 4.41 -4.26
C LEU A 47 4.88 4.02 -5.05
N LYS A 48 4.86 2.87 -5.74
CA LYS A 48 5.97 2.47 -6.63
C LYS A 48 5.49 1.72 -7.85
N LEU A 49 6.16 1.93 -9.00
CA LEU A 49 5.88 1.15 -10.20
C LEU A 49 6.33 -0.33 -10.11
N GLY A 50 7.14 -0.67 -9.12
CA GLY A 50 7.61 -2.03 -8.89
C GLY A 50 7.70 -2.37 -7.41
N PHE A 51 7.48 -3.64 -7.09
CA PHE A 51 7.69 -4.15 -5.75
C PHE A 51 9.19 -4.40 -5.53
N SER A 52 9.80 -3.63 -4.61
CA SER A 52 11.25 -3.62 -4.39
C SER A 52 11.59 -3.62 -2.90
N LEU A 53 12.83 -3.98 -2.56
CA LEU A 53 13.31 -3.90 -1.19
C LEU A 53 13.27 -2.47 -0.63
N ALA A 54 13.51 -1.47 -1.49
CA ALA A 54 13.39 -0.06 -1.10
C ALA A 54 11.96 0.28 -0.66
N LEU A 55 10.95 -0.10 -1.45
CA LEU A 55 9.54 0.09 -1.11
C LEU A 55 9.17 -0.60 0.21
N LEU A 56 9.67 -1.82 0.43
CA LEU A 56 9.46 -2.53 1.70
C LEU A 56 10.07 -1.78 2.89
N HIS A 57 11.31 -1.30 2.77
CA HIS A 57 11.96 -0.54 3.84
C HIS A 57 11.25 0.78 4.12
N GLN A 58 10.74 1.47 3.08
CA GLN A 58 9.90 2.65 3.27
C GLN A 58 8.65 2.31 4.08
N GLY A 59 7.90 1.27 3.67
CA GLY A 59 6.73 0.81 4.40
C GLY A 59 7.01 0.46 5.87
N ILE A 60 8.05 -0.34 6.14
CA ILE A 60 8.44 -0.69 7.51
C ILE A 60 8.80 0.56 8.32
N ALA A 61 9.51 1.53 7.73
CA ALA A 61 9.85 2.76 8.41
C ALA A 61 8.60 3.59 8.78
N ARG A 62 7.52 3.53 7.97
CA ARG A 62 6.24 4.18 8.28
C ARG A 62 5.50 3.55 9.45
N GLN A 63 5.77 2.28 9.78
CA GLN A 63 5.16 1.62 10.94
C GLN A 63 5.56 2.24 12.28
N ALA A 64 6.62 3.06 12.31
CA ALA A 64 6.94 3.87 13.49
C ALA A 64 5.93 5.01 13.75
N VAL A 65 5.07 5.32 12.77
CA VAL A 65 4.09 6.42 12.82
C VAL A 65 2.66 5.90 12.86
N SER A 66 2.37 4.79 12.17
CA SER A 66 1.02 4.22 12.08
C SER A 66 1.08 2.72 11.82
N ASP A 67 0.16 1.94 12.39
CA ASP A 67 -0.04 0.53 12.03
C ASP A 67 -0.75 0.36 10.67
N ALA A 68 -1.46 1.40 10.19
CA ALA A 68 -2.22 1.39 8.95
C ALA A 68 -1.37 1.77 7.71
N VAL A 69 -0.31 0.99 7.44
CA VAL A 69 0.63 1.23 6.34
C VAL A 69 0.35 0.30 5.15
N TYR A 70 0.23 0.87 3.96
CA TYR A 70 0.04 0.15 2.71
C TYR A 70 1.17 0.43 1.71
N LEU A 71 1.49 -0.59 0.90
CA LEU A 71 2.29 -0.44 -0.31
C LEU A 71 1.34 -0.48 -1.51
N ALA A 72 1.42 0.47 -2.42
CA ALA A 72 0.62 0.48 -3.65
C ALA A 72 1.50 0.37 -4.90
N VAL A 73 1.16 -0.61 -5.74
CA VAL A 73 1.89 -0.91 -6.98
C VAL A 73 0.94 -1.12 -8.15
N PRO A 74 1.39 -1.07 -9.42
CA PRO A 74 0.55 -1.46 -10.55
C PRO A 74 0.03 -2.89 -10.42
N HIS A 75 -1.19 -3.13 -10.93
CA HIS A 75 -1.75 -4.47 -11.05
C HIS A 75 -0.93 -5.32 -12.05
N GLY A 76 -0.84 -6.64 -11.79
CA GLY A 76 -0.25 -7.60 -12.72
C GLY A 76 1.29 -7.74 -12.66
N LEU A 77 1.94 -7.25 -11.60
CA LEU A 77 3.36 -7.53 -11.39
C LEU A 77 3.62 -9.03 -11.19
N LYS A 78 4.84 -9.48 -11.50
CA LYS A 78 5.28 -10.84 -11.21
C LYS A 78 5.52 -11.02 -9.70
N GLY A 79 5.29 -12.23 -9.18
CA GLY A 79 5.58 -12.57 -7.78
C GLY A 79 4.58 -12.01 -6.76
N MET A 80 3.37 -11.62 -7.19
CA MET A 80 2.39 -11.00 -6.28
C MET A 80 1.95 -11.89 -5.13
N LYS A 81 1.95 -13.22 -5.30
CA LYS A 81 1.64 -14.16 -4.21
C LYS A 81 2.71 -14.14 -3.13
N GLU A 82 3.97 -14.11 -3.53
CA GLU A 82 5.14 -14.04 -2.67
C GLU A 82 5.20 -12.68 -1.96
N ASN A 83 4.99 -11.60 -2.70
CA ASN A 83 4.95 -10.23 -2.16
C ASN A 83 3.81 -10.07 -1.14
N LEU A 84 2.62 -10.61 -1.43
CA LEU A 84 1.48 -10.61 -0.52
C LEU A 84 1.80 -11.40 0.77
N SER A 85 2.41 -12.57 0.65
CA SER A 85 2.86 -13.37 1.80
C SER A 85 3.87 -12.60 2.67
N LEU A 86 4.79 -11.88 2.03
CA LEU A 86 5.79 -11.06 2.73
C LEU A 86 5.15 -9.85 3.43
N CYS A 87 4.26 -9.11 2.77
CA CYS A 87 3.54 -7.98 3.37
C CYS A 87 2.77 -8.42 4.63
N ARG A 88 2.06 -9.55 4.54
CA ARG A 88 1.35 -10.14 5.70
C ARG A 88 2.27 -10.52 6.86
N ARG A 89 3.52 -10.94 6.57
CA ARG A 89 4.53 -11.26 7.60
C ARG A 89 5.11 -10.02 8.26
N LEU A 90 5.12 -8.90 7.55
CA LEU A 90 5.64 -7.62 8.02
C LEU A 90 4.55 -6.72 8.60
N GLY A 91 3.28 -7.16 8.57
CA GLY A 91 2.15 -6.33 9.00
C GLY A 91 1.86 -5.14 8.09
N LEU A 92 2.24 -5.24 6.81
CA LEU A 92 1.97 -4.23 5.80
C LEU A 92 0.73 -4.60 4.98
N GLY A 93 -0.07 -3.61 4.63
CA GLY A 93 -1.10 -3.71 3.62
C GLY A 93 -0.51 -3.70 2.21
N LEU A 94 -1.24 -4.27 1.25
CA LEU A 94 -0.85 -4.30 -0.16
C LEU A 94 -2.03 -3.95 -1.05
N MET A 95 -1.87 -2.88 -1.82
CA MET A 95 -2.83 -2.39 -2.80
C MET A 95 -2.28 -2.59 -4.21
N THR A 96 -3.14 -2.90 -5.17
CA THR A 96 -2.80 -2.83 -6.59
C THR A 96 -3.67 -1.84 -7.33
N VAL A 97 -3.06 -1.13 -8.27
CA VAL A 97 -3.73 -0.11 -9.08
C VAL A 97 -3.73 -0.54 -10.54
N ARG A 98 -4.91 -0.67 -11.14
CA ARG A 98 -5.05 -0.93 -12.57
C ARG A 98 -5.10 0.40 -13.32
N LEU A 99 -3.95 0.80 -13.88
CA LEU A 99 -3.75 2.13 -14.48
C LEU A 99 -4.71 2.49 -15.63
N ARG A 100 -5.31 1.51 -16.33
CA ARG A 100 -6.21 1.79 -17.46
C ARG A 100 -7.54 2.42 -17.04
N ASP A 101 -8.01 2.13 -15.83
CA ASP A 101 -9.33 2.52 -15.32
C ASP A 101 -9.29 3.02 -13.86
N GLY A 102 -8.10 3.08 -13.26
CA GLY A 102 -7.93 3.54 -11.88
C GLY A 102 -8.50 2.58 -10.82
N PHE A 103 -8.81 1.33 -11.19
CA PHE A 103 -9.34 0.38 -10.21
C PHE A 103 -8.29 0.02 -9.17
N VAL A 104 -8.65 0.19 -7.89
CA VAL A 104 -7.82 -0.16 -6.73
C VAL A 104 -8.34 -1.45 -6.12
N GLU A 105 -7.45 -2.43 -5.95
CA GLU A 105 -7.72 -3.69 -5.25
C GLU A 105 -6.82 -3.79 -4.02
N VAL A 106 -7.42 -3.97 -2.85
CA VAL A 106 -6.69 -4.26 -1.61
C VAL A 106 -6.51 -5.78 -1.50
N LEU A 107 -5.27 -6.26 -1.64
CA LEU A 107 -4.94 -7.68 -1.54
C LEU A 107 -4.74 -8.15 -0.09
N ALA A 108 -4.34 -7.21 0.78
CA ALA A 108 -4.28 -7.40 2.22
C ALA A 108 -4.36 -6.04 2.91
N ASP A 109 -5.09 -6.02 4.02
CA ASP A 109 -4.99 -4.96 5.03
C ASP A 109 -3.81 -5.22 5.97
N PRO A 110 -3.18 -4.16 6.50
CA PRO A 110 -2.16 -4.29 7.53
C PRO A 110 -2.79 -4.88 8.78
N VAL A 111 -2.21 -5.97 9.25
CA VAL A 111 -2.62 -6.64 10.49
C VAL A 111 -1.37 -7.12 11.22
N PRO A 112 -1.34 -7.12 12.56
CA PRO A 112 -0.21 -7.65 13.31
C PRO A 112 0.11 -9.09 12.88
N TYR A 113 1.37 -9.34 12.53
CA TYR A 113 1.78 -10.67 12.12
C TYR A 113 1.65 -11.66 13.28
N ARG A 114 0.87 -12.71 13.06
CA ARG A 114 0.80 -13.87 13.96
C ARG A 114 1.52 -15.05 13.30
N PRO A 115 2.70 -15.46 13.80
CA PRO A 115 3.42 -16.61 13.26
C PRO A 115 2.56 -17.86 13.25
N ARG A 116 2.34 -18.43 12.06
CA ARG A 116 1.73 -19.75 11.88
C ARG A 116 2.80 -20.71 11.37
N LYS A 117 3.11 -21.73 12.16
CA LYS A 117 3.99 -22.82 11.71
C LYS A 117 3.26 -23.58 10.60
N SER A 118 4.01 -24.04 9.59
CA SER A 118 3.47 -24.95 8.60
C SER A 118 3.00 -26.21 9.33
N ILE A 119 1.73 -26.56 9.18
CA ILE A 119 1.27 -27.90 9.50
C ILE A 119 1.91 -28.76 8.41
N ARG A 120 2.89 -29.59 8.78
CA ARG A 120 3.43 -30.60 7.86
C ARG A 120 2.24 -31.34 7.25
N ARG A 121 2.05 -31.20 5.94
CA ARG A 121 1.20 -32.10 5.16
C ARG A 121 1.96 -33.37 4.88
#